data_AF-A0A3N5JBJ8-F1
#
_entry.id   AF-A0A3N5JBJ8-F1
#
_cell.length_a   1.000
_cell.length_b   1.000
_cell.length_c   1.000
_cell.angle_alpha   90.00
_cell.angle_beta   90.00
_cell.angle_gamma   90.00
#
_symmetry.space_group_name_H-M   'P 1'
#
loop_
_entity.id
_entity.type
_entity.pdbx_description
1 polymer ?
#
loop_
_entity_poly.entity_id
_entity_poly.type
_entity_poly.pdbx_seq_one_letter_code
_entity_poly.pdbx_strand_id
1 'polypeptide(L)'
;VEWPMHEPGKPSFRLEDLSAANGIVHADAHDALADVRATIGLARRLRAAQPRLFDWALEMRDQAQVAALLDPVEPKPVLHTSARIAATRGCTTLVLPLALLPGRPKSVIVFDLAADPAPLIRETADALHDLVFTAAADLPEDVERLPLKVIHTNHVPMLAPLGTLKGVATERIGLDPQRCLEHARRLLPVLDGLRAKVGKVFAQSDDGFDPGSDPDRMLYSGGFFTPADRHLMKKILAVPPRELAGHLWSFQDKRLPAMLFRYRARNYPETLTAQERQAWDRDRRARLVDNTDPACFTLAEFRRVVEESRAAKQDEPAALRILDRLEAWVIETGLAEL
;
A
#
# COMPACT_ATOMS: atom_id res chain seq x y z
N VAL A 1 -11.95 -22.81 -12.09
CA VAL A 1 -11.64 -21.37 -12.17
C VAL A 1 -10.48 -21.32 -13.11
N GLU A 2 -10.64 -20.60 -14.21
CA GLU A 2 -9.60 -20.49 -15.22
C GLU A 2 -8.64 -19.38 -14.80
N TRP A 3 -7.34 -19.69 -14.84
CA TRP A 3 -6.27 -18.77 -14.47
C TRP A 3 -5.55 -18.32 -15.74
N PRO A 4 -5.80 -17.09 -16.22
CA PRO A 4 -5.15 -16.59 -17.43
C PRO A 4 -3.64 -16.45 -17.20
N MET A 5 -2.86 -16.68 -18.26
CA MET A 5 -1.40 -16.62 -18.24
C MET A 5 -0.94 -15.59 -19.29
N HIS A 6 -0.01 -14.70 -18.95
CA HIS A 6 0.63 -13.84 -19.95
C HIS A 6 1.67 -14.62 -20.74
N GLU A 7 2.53 -15.32 -20.01
CA GLU A 7 3.54 -16.24 -20.54
C GLU A 7 3.38 -17.59 -19.82
N PRO A 8 3.86 -18.71 -20.38
CA PRO A 8 3.85 -20.00 -19.71
C PRO A 8 4.44 -19.90 -18.28
N GLY A 9 3.64 -20.21 -17.26
CA GLY A 9 4.05 -20.17 -15.86
C GLY A 9 3.92 -18.81 -15.16
N LYS A 10 3.46 -17.77 -15.85
CA LYS A 10 3.25 -16.42 -15.28
C LYS A 10 1.75 -16.06 -15.29
N PRO A 11 1.02 -16.33 -14.20
CA PRO A 11 -0.41 -16.03 -14.12
C PRO A 11 -0.66 -14.52 -14.11
N SER A 12 -1.76 -14.11 -14.74
CA SER A 12 -2.31 -12.77 -14.60
C SER A 12 -3.41 -12.76 -13.54
N PHE A 13 -3.33 -11.76 -12.67
CA PHE A 13 -4.36 -11.47 -11.66
C PHE A 13 -5.10 -10.16 -11.95
N ARG A 14 -4.96 -9.62 -13.16
CA ARG A 14 -5.72 -8.45 -13.60
C ARG A 14 -7.20 -8.81 -13.68
N LEU A 15 -8.06 -7.87 -13.30
CA LEU A 15 -9.50 -8.11 -13.17
C LEU A 15 -10.12 -8.42 -14.54
N GLU A 16 -9.72 -7.68 -15.57
CA GLU A 16 -10.10 -7.86 -16.96
C GLU A 16 -9.73 -9.27 -17.48
N ASP A 17 -8.49 -9.72 -17.25
CA ASP A 17 -8.02 -11.04 -17.69
C ASP A 17 -8.80 -12.17 -16.99
N LEU A 18 -8.96 -12.07 -15.66
CA LEU A 18 -9.64 -13.08 -14.86
C LEU A 18 -11.14 -13.17 -15.17
N SER A 19 -11.79 -12.02 -15.33
CA SER A 19 -13.22 -11.96 -15.66
C SER A 19 -13.49 -12.54 -17.05
N ALA A 20 -12.70 -12.16 -18.05
CA ALA A 20 -12.79 -12.71 -19.41
C ALA A 20 -12.58 -14.24 -19.42
N ALA A 21 -11.52 -14.74 -18.77
CA ALA A 21 -11.22 -16.18 -18.72
C ALA A 21 -12.30 -17.02 -18.03
N ASN A 22 -13.10 -16.41 -17.14
CA ASN A 22 -14.15 -17.09 -16.37
C ASN A 22 -15.57 -16.80 -16.89
N GLY A 23 -15.72 -16.18 -18.06
CA GLY A 23 -17.02 -15.89 -18.67
C GLY A 23 -17.86 -14.89 -17.87
N ILE A 24 -17.21 -13.99 -17.13
CA ILE A 24 -17.88 -12.94 -16.34
C ILE A 24 -17.91 -11.69 -17.22
N VAL A 25 -19.12 -11.18 -17.48
CA VAL A 25 -19.32 -9.98 -18.31
C VAL A 25 -18.57 -8.79 -17.68
N HIS A 26 -17.63 -8.26 -18.45
CA HIS A 26 -16.89 -7.04 -18.14
C HIS A 26 -17.12 -6.06 -19.29
N ALA A 27 -18.25 -5.35 -19.26
CA ALA A 27 -18.54 -4.31 -20.24
C ALA A 27 -17.73 -3.05 -19.88
N ASP A 28 -16.94 -2.54 -20.83
CA ASP A 28 -15.94 -1.45 -20.69
C ASP A 28 -15.09 -1.52 -19.42
N ALA A 29 -13.86 -2.03 -19.56
CA ALA A 29 -12.89 -2.31 -18.49
C ALA A 29 -12.41 -1.11 -17.64
N HIS A 30 -13.09 0.04 -17.75
CA HIS A 30 -12.75 1.29 -17.09
C HIS A 30 -14.00 2.01 -16.51
N ASP A 31 -15.16 1.35 -16.46
CA ASP A 31 -16.30 1.81 -15.66
C ASP A 31 -16.21 1.25 -14.23
N ALA A 32 -16.21 2.13 -13.24
CA ALA A 32 -16.18 1.76 -11.83
C ALA A 32 -17.30 0.75 -11.46
N LEU A 33 -18.47 0.83 -12.11
CA LEU A 33 -19.56 -0.11 -11.88
C LEU A 33 -19.29 -1.49 -12.51
N ALA A 34 -18.64 -1.52 -13.67
CA ALA A 34 -18.23 -2.76 -14.32
C ALA A 34 -17.22 -3.52 -13.45
N ASP A 35 -16.23 -2.84 -12.89
CA ASP A 35 -15.24 -3.41 -11.98
C ASP A 35 -15.89 -4.03 -10.73
N VAL A 36 -16.88 -3.35 -10.13
CA VAL A 36 -17.64 -3.88 -8.99
C VAL A 36 -18.37 -5.17 -9.37
N ARG A 37 -19.04 -5.20 -10.52
CA ARG A 37 -19.78 -6.38 -10.99
C ARG A 37 -18.83 -7.54 -11.32
N ALA A 38 -17.72 -7.27 -11.98
CA ALA A 38 -16.69 -8.26 -12.29
C ALA A 38 -16.10 -8.87 -11.00
N THR A 39 -15.81 -8.03 -10.00
CA THR A 39 -15.31 -8.45 -8.68
C THR A 39 -16.32 -9.37 -7.98
N ILE A 40 -17.60 -9.00 -7.95
CA ILE A 40 -18.67 -9.85 -7.38
C ILE A 40 -18.78 -11.17 -8.15
N GLY A 41 -18.71 -11.13 -9.48
CA GLY A 41 -18.73 -12.31 -10.34
C GLY A 41 -17.60 -13.27 -10.02
N LEU A 42 -16.37 -12.76 -9.88
CA LEU A 42 -15.20 -13.56 -9.52
C LEU A 42 -15.32 -14.15 -8.11
N ALA A 43 -15.78 -13.36 -7.14
CA ALA A 43 -16.01 -13.84 -5.78
C ALA A 43 -17.02 -15.01 -5.75
N ARG A 44 -18.13 -14.89 -6.49
CA ARG A 44 -19.12 -15.98 -6.63
C ARG A 44 -18.52 -17.21 -7.30
N ARG A 45 -17.74 -17.03 -8.37
CA ARG A 45 -17.08 -18.11 -9.10
C ARG A 45 -16.07 -18.85 -8.21
N LEU A 46 -15.26 -18.13 -7.45
CA LEU A 46 -14.30 -18.71 -6.51
C LEU A 46 -15.02 -19.46 -5.37
N ARG A 47 -16.05 -18.85 -4.76
CA ARG A 47 -16.84 -19.50 -3.72
C ARG A 47 -17.49 -20.78 -4.19
N ALA A 48 -18.04 -20.81 -5.41
CA ALA A 48 -18.64 -22.01 -5.98
C ALA A 48 -17.62 -23.12 -6.25
N ALA A 49 -16.42 -22.77 -6.72
CA ALA A 49 -15.39 -23.74 -7.07
C ALA A 49 -14.56 -24.22 -5.87
N GLN A 50 -14.35 -23.36 -4.87
CA GLN A 50 -13.47 -23.59 -3.72
C GLN A 50 -14.08 -22.97 -2.44
N PRO A 51 -15.22 -23.48 -1.94
CA PRO A 51 -15.94 -22.86 -0.83
C PRO A 51 -15.11 -22.79 0.45
N ARG A 52 -14.38 -23.87 0.79
CA ARG A 52 -13.52 -23.90 1.98
C ARG A 52 -12.39 -22.87 1.94
N LEU A 53 -11.78 -22.69 0.77
CA LEU A 53 -10.72 -21.68 0.58
C LEU A 53 -11.30 -20.27 0.69
N PHE A 54 -12.49 -20.05 0.11
CA PHE A 54 -13.18 -18.77 0.17
C PHE A 54 -13.54 -18.39 1.61
N ASP A 55 -14.09 -19.33 2.37
CA ASP A 55 -14.45 -19.13 3.78
C ASP A 55 -13.19 -18.84 4.62
N TRP A 56 -12.11 -19.60 4.40
CA TRP A 56 -10.82 -19.34 5.04
C TRP A 56 -10.23 -17.96 4.68
N ALA A 57 -10.31 -17.54 3.42
CA ALA A 57 -9.85 -16.23 3.01
C ALA A 57 -10.67 -15.10 3.66
N LEU A 58 -11.98 -15.30 3.84
CA LEU A 58 -12.83 -14.35 4.57
C LEU A 58 -12.49 -14.28 6.05
N GLU A 59 -12.11 -15.39 6.67
CA GLU A 59 -11.62 -15.48 8.04
C GLU A 59 -10.34 -14.65 8.26
N MET A 60 -9.45 -14.56 7.26
CA MET A 60 -8.22 -13.75 7.36
C MET A 60 -8.44 -12.24 7.51
N ARG A 61 -9.69 -11.75 7.51
CA ARG A 61 -10.01 -10.37 7.91
C ARG A 61 -9.99 -10.19 9.43
N ASP A 62 -10.08 -11.27 10.20
CA ASP A 62 -10.02 -11.24 11.65
C ASP A 62 -8.57 -11.07 12.12
N GLN A 63 -8.29 -9.92 12.74
CA GLN A 63 -6.95 -9.56 13.17
C GLN A 63 -6.39 -10.53 14.22
N ALA A 64 -7.23 -11.09 15.09
CA ALA A 64 -6.80 -12.00 16.15
C ALA A 64 -6.41 -13.36 15.57
N GLN A 65 -7.19 -13.88 14.61
CA GLN A 65 -6.87 -15.11 13.90
C GLN A 65 -5.56 -14.98 13.11
N VAL A 66 -5.38 -13.87 12.40
CA VAL A 66 -4.13 -13.57 11.69
C VAL A 66 -2.95 -13.47 12.66
N ALA A 67 -3.12 -12.78 13.79
CA ALA A 67 -2.07 -12.64 14.80
C ALA A 67 -1.65 -13.99 15.40
N ALA A 68 -2.61 -14.91 15.60
CA ALA A 68 -2.32 -16.26 16.11
C ALA A 68 -1.47 -17.09 15.14
N LEU A 69 -1.66 -16.92 13.82
CA LEU A 69 -0.82 -17.58 12.80
C LEU A 69 0.59 -16.97 12.72
N LEU A 70 0.73 -15.71 13.13
CA LEU A 70 1.99 -14.97 13.07
C LEU A 70 2.65 -14.82 14.45
N ASP A 71 2.33 -15.69 15.40
CA ASP A 71 2.90 -15.63 16.75
C ASP A 71 4.43 -15.77 16.68
N PRO A 72 5.19 -14.73 17.03
CA PRO A 72 6.63 -14.81 17.02
C PRO A 72 7.16 -15.55 18.25
N VAL A 73 6.39 -15.76 19.33
CA VAL A 73 6.88 -16.38 20.58
C VAL A 73 7.23 -17.85 20.35
N GLU A 74 6.28 -18.62 19.80
CA GLU A 74 6.49 -20.01 19.39
C GLU A 74 6.28 -20.15 17.87
N PRO A 75 7.21 -19.62 17.05
CA PRO A 75 6.93 -19.44 15.64
C PRO A 75 6.90 -20.76 14.90
N LYS A 76 5.90 -20.89 14.02
CA LYS A 76 5.74 -22.03 13.13
C LYS A 76 5.81 -21.52 11.68
N PRO A 77 6.37 -22.31 10.75
CA PRO A 77 6.26 -22.01 9.33
C PRO A 77 4.78 -21.90 8.92
N VAL A 78 4.44 -20.79 8.26
CA VAL A 78 3.09 -20.54 7.74
C VAL A 78 3.16 -20.20 6.26
N LEU A 79 2.15 -20.61 5.50
CA LEU A 79 2.00 -20.16 4.13
C LEU A 79 1.59 -18.70 4.12
N HIS A 80 2.17 -17.94 3.22
CA HIS A 80 1.81 -16.56 2.97
C HIS A 80 1.69 -16.31 1.48
N THR A 81 0.59 -15.67 1.07
CA THR A 81 0.38 -15.24 -0.31
C THR A 81 0.38 -13.71 -0.39
N SER A 82 1.17 -13.14 -1.29
CA SER A 82 1.34 -11.69 -1.43
C SER A 82 1.84 -11.32 -2.82
N ALA A 83 1.33 -10.22 -3.37
CA ALA A 83 1.81 -9.67 -4.64
C ALA A 83 3.32 -9.29 -4.65
N ARG A 84 3.97 -9.20 -3.48
CA ARG A 84 5.42 -9.00 -3.37
C ARG A 84 6.24 -10.28 -3.63
N ILE A 85 5.58 -11.44 -3.74
CA ILE A 85 6.19 -12.71 -4.12
C ILE A 85 5.95 -12.91 -5.61
N ALA A 86 6.98 -13.35 -6.34
CA ALA A 86 6.91 -13.51 -7.79
C ALA A 86 5.70 -14.33 -8.25
N ALA A 87 5.06 -13.89 -9.34
CA ALA A 87 3.91 -14.58 -9.92
C ALA A 87 4.24 -16.02 -10.38
N THR A 88 5.50 -16.26 -10.79
CA THR A 88 6.03 -17.60 -11.10
C THR A 88 6.03 -18.55 -9.91
N ARG A 89 6.01 -18.01 -8.69
CA ARG A 89 5.82 -18.77 -7.42
C ARG A 89 4.36 -18.80 -6.97
N GLY A 90 3.42 -18.48 -7.86
CA GLY A 90 1.99 -18.33 -7.52
C GLY A 90 1.73 -17.24 -6.47
N CYS A 91 2.66 -16.29 -6.31
CA CYS A 91 2.65 -15.30 -5.23
C CYS A 91 2.67 -15.91 -3.82
N THR A 92 3.13 -17.16 -3.65
CA THR A 92 3.05 -17.90 -2.38
C THR A 92 4.41 -18.39 -1.91
N THR A 93 4.64 -18.36 -0.60
CA THR A 93 5.80 -18.99 0.04
C THR A 93 5.50 -19.47 1.47
N LEU A 94 6.44 -20.17 2.09
CA LEU A 94 6.47 -20.40 3.53
C LEU A 94 7.29 -19.29 4.20
N VAL A 95 6.74 -18.71 5.27
CA VAL A 95 7.43 -17.70 6.07
C VAL A 95 7.54 -18.15 7.52
N LEU A 96 8.56 -17.66 8.23
CA LEU A 96 8.71 -17.82 9.68
C LEU A 96 8.51 -16.46 10.38
N PRO A 97 7.58 -16.33 11.32
CA PRO A 97 7.47 -15.15 12.18
C PRO A 97 8.71 -15.02 13.07
N LEU A 98 9.33 -13.85 13.09
CA LEU A 98 10.56 -13.62 13.85
C LEU A 98 10.33 -12.72 15.06
N ALA A 99 9.71 -11.55 14.85
CA ALA A 99 9.51 -10.56 15.90
C ALA A 99 8.33 -9.63 15.57
N LEU A 100 7.77 -8.99 16.60
CA LEU A 100 6.95 -7.81 16.39
C LEU A 100 7.85 -6.63 15.99
N LEU A 101 7.33 -5.78 15.12
CA LEU A 101 8.00 -4.53 14.79
C LEU A 101 7.90 -3.56 15.98
N PRO A 102 9.02 -3.00 16.49
CA PRO A 102 8.99 -2.08 17.63
C PRO A 102 8.03 -0.90 17.41
N GLY A 103 7.22 -0.57 18.42
CA GLY A 103 6.22 0.50 18.34
C GLY A 103 4.99 0.21 17.45
N ARG A 104 4.99 -0.89 16.69
CA ARG A 104 3.91 -1.27 15.77
C ARG A 104 3.43 -2.70 16.06
N PRO A 105 2.63 -2.92 17.12
CA PRO A 105 2.26 -4.27 17.59
C PRO A 105 1.38 -5.07 16.60
N LYS A 106 0.83 -4.41 15.57
CA LYS A 106 0.08 -5.07 14.48
C LYS A 106 0.96 -5.46 13.29
N SER A 107 2.28 -5.34 13.43
CA SER A 107 3.25 -5.58 12.37
C SER A 107 4.23 -6.65 12.82
N VAL A 108 4.32 -7.74 12.07
CA VAL A 108 5.18 -8.89 12.37
C VAL A 108 6.26 -8.97 11.30
N ILE A 109 7.52 -8.97 11.72
CA ILE A 109 8.67 -9.23 10.87
C ILE A 109 8.72 -10.73 10.61
N VAL A 110 8.74 -11.11 9.33
CA VAL A 110 8.81 -12.49 8.87
C VAL A 110 9.96 -12.68 7.87
N PHE A 111 10.47 -13.90 7.79
CA PHE A 111 11.47 -14.29 6.80
C PHE A 111 10.90 -15.30 5.81
N ASP A 112 11.14 -15.12 4.51
CA ASP A 112 10.82 -16.10 3.46
C ASP A 112 11.75 -17.31 3.57
N LEU A 113 11.20 -18.45 3.97
CA LEU A 113 11.93 -19.69 4.18
C LEU A 113 12.40 -20.33 2.87
N ALA A 114 12.01 -19.83 1.70
CA ALA A 114 12.57 -20.30 0.42
C ALA A 114 14.04 -19.88 0.25
N ALA A 115 14.48 -18.79 0.88
CA ALA A 115 15.85 -18.30 0.80
C ALA A 115 16.75 -18.88 1.88
N ASP A 116 18.06 -18.94 1.60
CA ASP A 116 19.05 -19.38 2.58
C ASP A 116 19.10 -18.41 3.78
N PRO A 117 18.86 -18.86 5.03
CA PRO A 117 18.94 -18.01 6.20
C PRO A 117 20.37 -17.63 6.61
N ALA A 118 21.39 -18.13 5.92
CA ALA A 118 22.79 -17.89 6.27
C ALA A 118 23.15 -16.39 6.43
N PRO A 119 22.81 -15.48 5.50
CA PRO A 119 23.08 -14.05 5.70
C PRO A 119 22.30 -13.48 6.88
N LEU A 120 21.03 -13.86 7.06
CA LEU A 120 20.23 -13.45 8.22
C LEU A 120 20.88 -13.85 9.54
N ILE A 121 21.60 -14.97 9.59
CA ILE A 121 22.31 -15.44 10.79
C ILE A 121 23.63 -14.69 10.97
N ARG A 122 24.46 -14.60 9.92
CA ARG A 122 25.85 -14.12 10.00
C ARG A 122 25.99 -12.60 10.04
N GLU A 123 25.20 -11.88 9.25
CA GLU A 123 25.40 -10.44 9.02
C GLU A 123 24.93 -9.59 10.21
N THR A 124 25.47 -8.37 10.30
CA THR A 124 25.07 -7.35 11.28
C THR A 124 23.73 -6.72 10.93
N ALA A 125 23.10 -5.99 11.86
CA ALA A 125 21.85 -5.28 11.56
C ALA A 125 22.02 -4.26 10.42
N ASP A 126 23.14 -3.53 10.38
CA ASP A 126 23.40 -2.52 9.37
C ASP A 126 23.56 -3.15 7.98
N ALA A 127 24.34 -4.23 7.86
CA ALA A 127 24.50 -4.94 6.60
C ALA A 127 23.16 -5.56 6.14
N LEU A 128 22.36 -6.08 7.07
CA LEU A 128 21.02 -6.59 6.74
C LEU A 128 20.07 -5.48 6.31
N HIS A 129 20.18 -4.27 6.86
CA HIS A 129 19.39 -3.12 6.42
C HIS A 129 19.68 -2.81 4.95
N ASP A 130 20.95 -2.73 4.56
CA ASP A 130 21.33 -2.46 3.18
C ASP A 130 20.82 -3.57 2.23
N LEU A 131 20.94 -4.84 2.63
CA LEU A 131 20.41 -5.97 1.87
C LEU A 131 18.87 -5.99 1.75
N VAL A 132 18.15 -5.33 2.65
CA VAL A 132 16.67 -5.32 2.68
C VAL A 132 16.11 -4.08 1.99
N PHE A 133 16.76 -2.92 2.09
CA PHE A 133 16.21 -1.62 1.66
C PHE A 133 16.87 -1.01 0.43
N THR A 134 18.08 -1.42 0.04
CA THR A 134 18.70 -0.98 -1.23
C THR A 134 17.81 -1.40 -2.41
N ALA A 135 17.60 -0.56 -3.41
CA ALA A 135 16.78 -0.92 -4.57
C ALA A 135 17.44 -2.07 -5.35
N ALA A 136 16.64 -2.93 -6.00
CA ALA A 136 17.18 -4.12 -6.66
C ALA A 136 18.14 -3.76 -7.81
N ALA A 137 17.94 -2.60 -8.45
CA ALA A 137 18.82 -2.08 -9.49
C ALA A 137 20.18 -1.57 -8.96
N ASP A 138 20.26 -1.27 -7.66
CA ASP A 138 21.45 -0.73 -7.00
C ASP A 138 22.22 -1.80 -6.20
N LEU A 139 21.70 -3.03 -6.14
CA LEU A 139 22.41 -4.16 -5.54
C LEU A 139 23.48 -4.69 -6.51
N PRO A 140 24.67 -5.08 -6.01
CA PRO A 140 25.66 -5.77 -6.82
C PRO A 140 25.09 -7.03 -7.50
N GLU A 141 25.59 -7.39 -8.69
CA GLU A 141 25.06 -8.51 -9.49
C GLU A 141 25.09 -9.87 -8.76
N ASP A 142 26.00 -10.04 -7.80
CA ASP A 142 26.19 -11.27 -7.01
C ASP A 142 25.48 -11.23 -5.64
N VAL A 143 24.77 -10.15 -5.31
CA VAL A 143 24.11 -9.96 -4.02
C VAL A 143 22.59 -10.06 -4.18
N GLU A 144 22.02 -11.13 -3.63
CA GLU A 144 20.57 -11.28 -3.56
C GLU A 144 19.97 -10.46 -2.41
N ARG A 145 18.87 -9.76 -2.68
CA ARG A 145 18.06 -9.11 -1.63
C ARG A 145 17.63 -10.13 -0.60
N LEU A 146 17.88 -9.83 0.68
CA LEU A 146 17.40 -10.70 1.75
C LEU A 146 15.88 -10.59 1.90
N PRO A 147 15.11 -11.70 1.84
CA PRO A 147 13.65 -11.64 1.86
C PRO A 147 13.10 -11.57 3.29
N LEU A 148 13.45 -10.48 3.97
CA LEU A 148 12.92 -10.08 5.26
C LEU A 148 11.82 -9.03 5.01
N LYS A 149 10.60 -9.28 5.53
CA LYS A 149 9.46 -8.38 5.28
C LYS A 149 8.59 -8.21 6.51
N VAL A 150 7.76 -7.18 6.50
CA VAL A 150 6.72 -6.95 7.51
C VAL A 150 5.36 -7.41 6.97
N ILE A 151 4.65 -8.22 7.75
CA ILE A 151 3.22 -8.53 7.54
C ILE A 151 2.39 -7.74 8.56
N HIS A 152 1.41 -7.00 8.07
CA HIS A 152 0.48 -6.21 8.89
C HIS A 152 -0.77 -7.04 9.17
N THR A 153 -1.04 -7.34 10.44
CA THR A 153 -2.17 -8.19 10.85
C THR A 153 -3.53 -7.55 10.58
N ASN A 154 -3.57 -6.23 10.42
CA ASN A 154 -4.78 -5.44 10.13
C ASN A 154 -4.96 -5.12 8.63
N HIS A 155 -4.15 -5.68 7.73
CA HIS A 155 -4.25 -5.46 6.28
C HIS A 155 -4.77 -6.71 5.53
N VAL A 156 -5.53 -7.58 6.22
CA VAL A 156 -6.12 -8.81 5.68
C VAL A 156 -5.09 -9.68 4.91
N PRO A 157 -3.94 -10.02 5.52
CA PRO A 157 -2.93 -10.80 4.83
C PRO A 157 -3.41 -12.24 4.60
N MET A 158 -3.23 -12.76 3.38
CA MET A 158 -3.54 -14.16 3.11
C MET A 158 -2.48 -15.06 3.72
N LEU A 159 -2.90 -15.85 4.73
CA LEU A 159 -2.07 -16.81 5.45
C LEU A 159 -2.77 -18.16 5.49
N ALA A 160 -2.02 -19.25 5.60
CA ALA A 160 -2.58 -20.57 5.84
C ALA A 160 -1.61 -21.45 6.66
N PRO A 161 -2.11 -22.41 7.45
CA PRO A 161 -1.24 -23.33 8.17
C PRO A 161 -0.46 -24.22 7.19
N LEU A 162 0.73 -24.67 7.58
CA LEU A 162 1.59 -25.57 6.80
C LEU A 162 0.84 -26.82 6.28
N GLY A 163 -0.09 -27.35 7.07
CA GLY A 163 -0.90 -28.52 6.70
C GLY A 163 -1.72 -28.36 5.42
N THR A 164 -1.94 -27.13 4.95
CA THR A 164 -2.59 -26.82 3.67
C THR A 164 -1.81 -27.37 2.46
N LEU A 165 -0.50 -27.59 2.59
CA LEU A 165 0.33 -28.20 1.53
C LEU A 165 0.19 -29.71 1.43
N LYS A 166 -0.52 -30.38 2.36
CA LYS A 166 -0.62 -31.83 2.37
C LYS A 166 -1.31 -32.34 1.09
N GLY A 167 -0.57 -33.12 0.30
CA GLY A 167 -1.07 -33.70 -0.96
C GLY A 167 -1.16 -32.69 -2.11
N VAL A 168 -0.52 -31.52 -1.99
CA VAL A 168 -0.45 -30.51 -3.04
C VAL A 168 0.87 -30.65 -3.80
N ALA A 169 0.82 -30.65 -5.13
CA ALA A 169 2.01 -30.53 -5.97
C ALA A 169 2.56 -29.10 -5.88
N THR A 170 3.64 -28.91 -5.13
CA THR A 170 4.26 -27.60 -4.88
C THR A 170 5.29 -27.21 -5.94
N GLU A 171 5.68 -28.15 -6.80
CA GLU A 171 6.60 -27.95 -7.93
C GLU A 171 6.04 -26.92 -8.92
N ARG A 172 4.71 -26.89 -9.09
CA ARG A 172 4.01 -25.94 -9.98
C ARG A 172 4.17 -24.48 -9.58
N ILE A 173 4.59 -24.21 -8.34
CA ILE A 173 4.90 -22.87 -7.81
C ILE A 173 6.36 -22.76 -7.36
N GLY A 174 7.22 -23.71 -7.74
CA GLY A 174 8.64 -23.71 -7.36
C GLY A 174 8.89 -23.68 -5.85
N LEU A 175 7.98 -24.23 -5.04
CA LEU A 175 8.12 -24.29 -3.59
C LEU A 175 8.62 -25.67 -3.18
N ASP A 176 9.73 -25.70 -2.45
CA ASP A 176 10.25 -26.89 -1.76
C ASP A 176 9.96 -26.77 -0.25
N PRO A 177 8.92 -27.46 0.26
CA PRO A 177 8.57 -27.39 1.67
C PRO A 177 9.63 -28.00 2.58
N GLN A 178 10.36 -29.03 2.11
CA GLN A 178 11.37 -29.71 2.93
C GLN A 178 12.54 -28.77 3.19
N ARG A 179 13.06 -28.11 2.14
CA ARG A 179 14.09 -27.08 2.27
C ARG A 179 13.65 -25.92 3.16
N CYS A 180 12.41 -25.45 3.02
CA CYS A 180 11.86 -24.40 3.89
C CYS A 180 11.88 -24.82 5.38
N LEU A 181 11.52 -26.07 5.66
CA LEU A 181 11.55 -26.61 7.03
C LEU A 181 12.98 -26.77 7.56
N GLU A 182 13.95 -27.12 6.72
CA GLU A 182 15.36 -27.14 7.10
C GLU A 182 15.88 -25.75 7.43
N HIS A 183 15.53 -24.74 6.64
CA HIS A 183 15.85 -23.35 6.95
C HIS A 183 15.21 -22.90 8.28
N ALA A 184 13.96 -23.28 8.54
CA ALA A 184 13.32 -23.01 9.83
C ALA A 184 14.08 -23.67 10.99
N ARG A 185 14.49 -24.95 10.85
CA ARG A 185 15.30 -25.66 11.86
C ARG A 185 16.64 -24.99 12.14
N ARG A 186 17.24 -24.31 11.15
CA ARG A 186 18.48 -23.51 11.32
C ARG A 186 18.23 -22.21 12.07
N LEU A 187 17.05 -21.60 11.93
CA LEU A 187 16.70 -20.32 12.55
C LEU A 187 16.22 -20.45 14.00
N LEU A 188 15.46 -21.50 14.32
CA LEU A 188 14.85 -21.68 15.64
C LEU A 188 15.85 -21.62 16.82
N PRO A 189 17.04 -22.26 16.76
CA PRO A 189 18.00 -22.23 17.88
C PRO A 189 18.63 -20.85 18.13
N VAL A 190 18.60 -19.95 17.14
CA VAL A 190 19.22 -18.61 17.22
C VAL A 190 18.19 -17.48 17.26
N LEU A 191 16.91 -17.83 17.43
CA LEU A 191 15.78 -16.91 17.28
C LEU A 191 15.87 -15.71 18.24
N ASP A 192 16.27 -15.92 19.49
CA ASP A 192 16.34 -14.85 20.49
C ASP A 192 17.35 -13.75 20.08
N GLY A 193 18.51 -14.16 19.54
CA GLY A 193 19.48 -13.22 18.98
C GLY A 193 18.97 -12.52 17.72
N LEU A 194 18.20 -13.24 16.89
CA LEU A 194 17.60 -12.68 15.68
C LEU A 194 16.53 -11.63 15.97
N ARG A 195 15.69 -11.80 17.00
CA ARG A 195 14.60 -10.86 17.34
C ARG A 195 15.10 -9.44 17.51
N ALA A 196 16.13 -9.26 18.33
CA ALA A 196 16.73 -7.95 18.57
C ALA A 196 17.40 -7.40 17.29
N LYS A 197 18.04 -8.27 16.51
CA LYS A 197 18.72 -7.88 15.26
C LYS A 197 17.73 -7.39 14.21
N VAL A 198 16.67 -8.15 13.92
CA VAL A 198 15.67 -7.74 12.92
C VAL A 198 14.87 -6.52 13.38
N GLY A 199 14.66 -6.36 14.69
CA GLY A 199 14.08 -5.13 15.23
C GLY A 199 14.93 -3.89 14.91
N LYS A 200 16.26 -3.98 14.98
CA LYS A 200 17.18 -2.90 14.60
C LYS A 200 17.18 -2.63 13.10
N VAL A 201 17.16 -3.68 12.28
CA VAL A 201 17.05 -3.56 10.81
C VAL A 201 15.87 -2.68 10.43
N PHE A 202 14.69 -2.90 11.04
CA PHE A 202 13.50 -2.11 10.73
C PHE A 202 13.35 -0.79 11.52
N ALA A 203 14.24 -0.51 12.47
CA ALA A 203 14.26 0.76 13.19
C ALA A 203 15.10 1.82 12.46
N GLN A 204 16.03 1.39 11.62
CA GLN A 204 16.84 2.28 10.76
C GLN A 204 16.04 2.81 9.57
N SER A 205 14.98 2.10 9.20
CA SER A 205 13.96 2.47 8.22
C SER A 205 12.94 3.45 8.82
N ASP A 206 13.41 4.50 9.52
CA ASP A 206 12.68 5.77 9.55
C ASP A 206 12.71 6.33 8.10
N ASP A 207 11.95 5.64 7.25
CA ASP A 207 11.97 5.59 5.80
C ASP A 207 11.59 6.94 5.22
N GLY A 208 12.54 7.87 5.08
CA GLY A 208 12.45 9.04 4.20
C GLY A 208 11.17 9.88 4.34
N PHE A 209 10.44 9.72 5.44
CA PHE A 209 9.19 10.40 5.68
C PHE A 209 9.58 11.74 6.26
N ASP A 210 9.92 12.68 5.38
CA ASP A 210 9.87 14.09 5.76
C ASP A 210 8.47 14.34 6.34
N PRO A 211 8.36 14.81 7.60
CA PRO A 211 7.17 15.31 8.27
C PRO A 211 5.89 15.47 7.45
N GLY A 212 5.96 16.08 6.26
CA GLY A 212 6.48 17.45 6.19
C GLY A 212 5.76 18.36 7.18
N SER A 213 5.55 19.62 6.81
CA SER A 213 4.62 20.47 7.58
C SER A 213 3.18 20.38 7.08
N ASP A 214 2.94 19.66 5.97
CA ASP A 214 1.66 19.64 5.27
C ASP A 214 0.67 18.62 5.90
N PRO A 215 -0.44 19.08 6.51
CA PRO A 215 -1.45 18.19 7.09
C PRO A 215 -2.05 17.18 6.11
N ASP A 216 -2.10 17.48 4.80
CA ASP A 216 -2.62 16.55 3.79
C ASP A 216 -1.71 15.31 3.63
N ARG A 217 -0.44 15.38 4.06
CA ARG A 217 0.52 14.27 4.07
C ARG A 217 0.69 13.62 5.44
N MET A 218 0.08 14.19 6.49
CA MET A 218 0.27 13.75 7.87
C MET A 218 -0.81 12.77 8.36
N LEU A 219 -1.44 11.98 7.49
CA LEU A 219 -2.49 11.03 7.91
C LEU A 219 -1.97 10.02 8.96
N TYR A 220 -0.74 9.55 8.76
CA TYR A 220 -0.07 8.61 9.67
C TYR A 220 0.98 9.28 10.57
N SER A 221 1.17 10.59 10.44
CA SER A 221 2.18 11.38 11.17
C SER A 221 1.51 12.25 12.23
N GLY A 222 2.05 12.26 13.45
CA GLY A 222 1.43 12.98 14.58
C GLY A 222 0.39 12.17 15.37
N GLY A 223 0.23 10.88 15.05
CA GLY A 223 -0.62 9.96 15.81
C GLY A 223 -2.12 10.16 15.63
N PHE A 224 -2.90 9.43 16.41
CA PHE A 224 -4.36 9.50 16.38
C PHE A 224 -4.88 10.76 17.08
N PHE A 225 -5.90 11.39 16.51
CA PHE A 225 -6.59 12.52 17.14
C PHE A 225 -7.15 12.16 18.51
N THR A 226 -7.07 13.10 19.45
CA THR A 226 -7.59 12.93 20.81
C THR A 226 -9.12 12.79 20.83
N PRO A 227 -9.74 12.21 21.89
CA PRO A 227 -11.19 12.17 22.00
C PRO A 227 -11.86 13.56 21.92
N ALA A 228 -11.23 14.60 22.48
CA ALA A 228 -11.71 15.97 22.43
C ALA A 228 -11.71 16.53 21.00
N ASP A 229 -10.61 16.35 20.26
CA ASP A 229 -10.53 16.77 18.87
C ASP A 229 -11.52 16.01 17.98
N ARG A 230 -11.71 14.70 18.20
CA ARG A 230 -12.73 13.93 17.48
C ARG A 230 -14.15 14.44 17.73
N HIS A 231 -14.44 14.91 18.94
CA HIS A 231 -15.73 15.55 19.24
C HIS A 231 -15.89 16.86 18.46
N LEU A 232 -14.85 17.71 18.41
CA LEU A 232 -14.87 18.95 17.62
C LEU A 232 -15.03 18.66 16.13
N MET A 233 -14.32 17.68 15.58
CA MET A 233 -14.46 17.24 14.18
C MET A 233 -15.90 16.84 13.86
N LYS A 234 -16.57 16.07 14.74
CA LYS A 234 -17.98 15.72 14.57
C LYS A 234 -18.89 16.96 14.59
N LYS A 235 -18.62 17.93 15.46
CA LYS A 235 -19.36 19.18 15.52
C LYS A 235 -19.19 19.99 14.23
N ILE A 236 -17.97 20.10 13.71
CA ILE A 236 -17.67 20.77 12.44
C ILE A 236 -18.50 20.17 11.29
N LEU A 237 -18.59 18.84 11.21
CA LEU A 237 -19.38 18.16 10.18
C LEU A 237 -20.89 18.37 10.33
N ALA A 238 -21.37 18.79 11.50
CA ALA A 238 -22.79 19.03 11.77
C ALA A 238 -23.21 20.50 11.63
N VAL A 239 -22.25 21.44 11.69
CA VAL A 239 -22.52 22.88 11.59
C VAL A 239 -22.65 23.29 10.12
N PRO A 240 -23.63 24.15 9.76
CA PRO A 240 -23.74 24.68 8.41
C PRO A 240 -22.43 25.37 7.96
N PRO A 241 -21.94 25.17 6.73
CA PRO A 241 -20.65 25.70 6.29
C PRO A 241 -20.46 27.20 6.48
N ARG A 242 -21.55 27.98 6.34
CA ARG A 242 -21.56 29.44 6.52
C ARG A 242 -21.28 29.88 7.96
N GLU A 243 -21.54 29.02 8.94
CA GLU A 243 -21.35 29.30 10.36
C GLU A 243 -19.95 28.86 10.86
N LEU A 244 -19.23 28.04 10.10
CA LEU A 244 -17.93 27.49 10.51
C LEU A 244 -16.89 28.58 10.84
N ALA A 245 -16.92 29.69 10.11
CA ALA A 245 -16.01 30.83 10.32
C ALA A 245 -16.33 31.64 11.59
N GLY A 246 -17.59 31.58 12.06
CA GLY A 246 -18.06 32.32 13.24
C GLY A 246 -17.72 31.64 14.57
N HIS A 247 -17.24 30.40 14.53
CA HIS A 247 -16.86 29.64 15.73
C HIS A 247 -15.35 29.70 15.98
N LEU A 248 -14.97 29.86 17.26
CA LEU A 248 -13.61 29.63 17.72
C LEU A 248 -13.42 28.13 17.98
N TRP A 249 -12.54 27.50 17.20
CA TRP A 249 -12.20 26.08 17.34
C TRP A 249 -10.87 25.95 18.09
N SER A 250 -10.90 25.32 19.27
CA SER A 250 -9.70 25.09 20.09
C SER A 250 -9.27 23.64 20.00
N PHE A 251 -8.41 23.34 19.01
CA PHE A 251 -7.86 22.01 18.80
C PHE A 251 -6.62 21.76 19.65
N GLN A 252 -6.41 20.51 20.08
CA GLN A 252 -5.13 20.09 20.66
C GLN A 252 -4.15 19.69 19.57
N ASP A 253 -4.65 19.03 18.51
CA ASP A 253 -3.85 18.66 17.35
C ASP A 253 -3.57 19.85 16.43
N LYS A 254 -2.28 20.10 16.17
CA LYS A 254 -1.79 21.22 15.35
C LYS A 254 -2.17 21.12 13.87
N ARG A 255 -2.57 19.94 13.38
CA ARG A 255 -3.00 19.73 11.98
C ARG A 255 -4.38 20.33 11.71
N LEU A 256 -5.27 20.27 12.69
CA LEU A 256 -6.70 20.55 12.52
C LEU A 256 -7.04 22.00 12.10
N PRO A 257 -6.36 23.06 12.58
CA PRO A 257 -6.62 24.43 12.10
C PRO A 257 -6.44 24.55 10.57
N ALA A 258 -5.32 24.05 10.04
CA ALA A 258 -5.02 24.10 8.62
C ALA A 258 -5.94 23.17 7.81
N MET A 259 -6.23 21.96 8.32
CA MET A 259 -7.20 21.05 7.69
C MET A 259 -8.59 21.68 7.58
N LEU A 260 -9.09 22.35 8.63
CA LEU A 260 -10.39 23.03 8.61
C LEU A 260 -10.41 24.19 7.61
N PHE A 261 -9.35 25.00 7.58
CA PHE A 261 -9.21 26.08 6.61
C PHE A 261 -9.29 25.55 5.17
N ARG A 262 -8.50 24.52 4.84
CA ARG A 262 -8.50 23.90 3.51
C ARG A 262 -9.81 23.20 3.18
N TYR A 263 -10.45 22.55 4.15
CA TYR A 263 -11.77 21.96 3.97
C TYR A 263 -12.79 23.03 3.56
N ARG A 264 -12.83 24.18 4.24
CA ARG A 264 -13.69 25.30 3.86
C ARG A 264 -13.32 25.87 2.50
N ALA A 265 -12.05 26.12 2.25
CA ALA A 265 -11.60 26.73 1.00
C ALA A 265 -11.85 25.87 -0.24
N ARG A 266 -11.73 24.54 -0.11
CA ARG A 266 -11.97 23.58 -1.20
C ARG A 266 -13.45 23.35 -1.50
N ASN A 267 -14.28 23.27 -0.45
CA ASN A 267 -15.68 22.83 -0.59
C ASN A 267 -16.70 23.98 -0.55
N TYR A 268 -16.36 25.07 0.13
CA TYR A 268 -17.25 26.21 0.37
C TYR A 268 -16.49 27.55 0.21
N PRO A 269 -15.82 27.79 -0.95
CA PRO A 269 -14.99 28.97 -1.17
C PRO A 269 -15.75 30.29 -1.02
N GLU A 270 -17.06 30.29 -1.23
CA GLU A 270 -17.96 31.42 -1.02
C GLU A 270 -18.06 31.86 0.45
N THR A 271 -17.71 30.97 1.39
CA THR A 271 -17.71 31.26 2.83
C THR A 271 -16.43 31.93 3.31
N LEU A 272 -15.43 32.08 2.44
CA LEU A 272 -14.17 32.72 2.80
C LEU A 272 -14.33 34.24 2.88
N THR A 273 -13.64 34.87 3.82
CA THR A 273 -13.42 36.32 3.80
C THR A 273 -12.43 36.71 2.70
N ALA A 274 -12.29 38.02 2.43
CA ALA A 274 -11.29 38.49 1.46
C ALA A 274 -9.84 38.13 1.89
N GLN A 275 -9.55 38.21 3.18
CA GLN A 275 -8.24 37.83 3.74
C GLN A 275 -8.00 36.32 3.62
N GLU A 276 -9.03 35.51 3.90
CA GLU A 276 -8.96 34.05 3.74
C GLU A 276 -8.79 33.63 2.29
N ARG A 277 -9.43 34.32 1.33
CA ARG A 277 -9.20 34.11 -0.11
C ARG A 277 -7.74 34.36 -0.49
N GLN A 278 -7.16 35.48 -0.05
CA GLN A 278 -5.75 35.75 -0.29
C GLN A 278 -4.82 34.71 0.36
N ALA A 279 -5.17 34.23 1.56
CA ALA A 279 -4.43 33.14 2.20
C ALA A 279 -4.54 31.83 1.41
N TRP A 280 -5.72 31.55 0.85
CA TRP A 280 -5.94 30.38 0.02
C TRP A 280 -5.19 30.45 -1.31
N ASP A 281 -5.14 31.61 -1.97
CA ASP A 281 -4.36 31.79 -3.20
C ASP A 281 -2.86 31.63 -2.94
N ARG A 282 -2.36 32.09 -1.78
CA ARG A 282 -0.98 31.81 -1.36
C ARG A 282 -0.74 30.31 -1.15
N ASP A 283 -1.66 29.58 -0.50
CA ASP A 283 -1.55 28.13 -0.30
C ASP A 283 -1.57 27.38 -1.64
N ARG A 284 -2.43 27.80 -2.58
CA ARG A 284 -2.50 27.25 -3.95
C ARG A 284 -1.20 27.50 -4.72
N ARG A 285 -0.66 28.73 -4.71
CA ARG A 285 0.61 29.07 -5.38
C ARG A 285 1.77 28.28 -4.79
N ALA A 286 1.88 28.24 -3.47
CA ALA A 286 2.91 27.48 -2.78
C ALA A 286 2.88 25.98 -3.16
N ARG A 287 1.69 25.42 -3.35
CA ARG A 287 1.53 24.00 -3.70
C ARG A 287 1.71 23.69 -5.19
N LEU A 288 1.17 24.54 -6.07
CA LEU A 288 1.06 24.26 -7.50
C LEU A 288 2.15 24.93 -8.34
N VAL A 289 2.82 25.96 -7.82
CA VAL A 289 3.83 26.74 -8.55
C VAL A 289 5.18 26.65 -7.85
N ASP A 290 5.25 27.03 -6.57
CA ASP A 290 6.53 27.25 -5.89
C ASP A 290 7.11 25.97 -5.27
N ASN A 291 6.36 24.86 -5.30
CA ASN A 291 6.76 23.61 -4.65
C ASN A 291 7.93 22.96 -5.39
N THR A 292 9.04 22.73 -4.68
CA THR A 292 10.24 22.10 -5.23
C THR A 292 10.38 20.62 -4.88
N ASP A 293 9.45 20.05 -4.12
CA ASP A 293 9.44 18.62 -3.81
C ASP A 293 9.16 17.81 -5.10
N PRO A 294 10.08 16.95 -5.55
CA PRO A 294 9.88 16.11 -6.73
C PRO A 294 8.66 15.18 -6.67
N ALA A 295 8.16 14.88 -5.46
CA ALA A 295 6.93 14.11 -5.27
C ALA A 295 5.65 14.92 -5.54
N CYS A 296 5.74 16.23 -5.72
CA CYS A 296 4.61 17.11 -5.96
C CYS A 296 4.47 17.45 -7.45
N PHE A 297 3.26 17.27 -7.99
CA PHE A 297 2.96 17.56 -9.39
C PHE A 297 2.57 19.03 -9.58
N THR A 298 3.55 19.88 -9.91
CA THR A 298 3.38 21.33 -10.12
C THR A 298 2.80 21.64 -11.50
N LEU A 299 2.42 22.89 -11.75
CA LEU A 299 1.97 23.36 -13.06
C LEU A 299 3.08 23.29 -14.11
N ALA A 300 4.34 23.49 -13.73
CA ALA A 300 5.47 23.32 -14.64
C ALA A 300 5.59 21.85 -15.08
N GLU A 301 5.50 20.93 -14.12
CA GLU A 301 5.54 19.50 -14.36
C GLU A 301 4.33 19.00 -15.16
N PHE A 302 3.14 19.49 -14.86
CA PHE A 302 1.91 19.25 -15.64
C PHE A 302 2.11 19.62 -17.11
N ARG A 303 2.64 20.82 -17.41
CA ARG A 303 2.87 21.27 -18.79
C ARG A 303 3.85 20.36 -19.52
N ARG A 304 4.95 20.00 -18.87
CA ARG A 304 5.96 19.07 -19.40
C ARG A 304 5.34 17.72 -19.76
N VAL A 305 4.60 17.11 -18.83
CA VAL A 305 3.97 15.80 -19.04
C VAL A 305 2.88 15.85 -20.11
N VAL A 306 2.10 16.94 -20.21
CA VAL A 306 1.11 17.12 -21.28
C VAL A 306 1.78 17.18 -22.65
N GLU A 307 2.87 17.93 -22.79
CA GLU A 307 3.64 18.04 -24.04
C GLU A 307 4.25 16.68 -24.45
N GLU A 308 4.89 15.98 -23.52
CA GLU A 308 5.46 14.65 -23.75
C GLU A 308 4.37 13.63 -24.13
N SER A 309 3.24 13.66 -23.43
CA SER A 309 2.10 12.77 -23.72
C SER A 309 1.51 13.06 -25.09
N ARG A 310 1.42 14.34 -25.49
CA ARG A 310 0.93 14.74 -26.81
C ARG A 310 1.83 14.20 -27.92
N ALA A 311 3.15 14.33 -27.76
CA ALA A 311 4.12 13.78 -28.71
C ALA A 311 4.01 12.25 -28.80
N ALA A 312 3.91 11.56 -27.66
CA ALA A 312 3.81 10.10 -27.61
C ALA A 312 2.47 9.54 -28.15
N LYS A 313 1.41 10.36 -28.15
CA LYS A 313 0.03 9.96 -28.49
C LYS A 313 -0.52 10.67 -29.74
N GLN A 314 0.36 11.15 -30.60
CA GLN A 314 -0.01 11.91 -31.82
C GLN A 314 -1.01 11.16 -32.73
N ASP A 315 -0.96 9.83 -32.76
CA ASP A 315 -1.81 8.99 -33.60
C ASP A 315 -3.07 8.48 -32.88
N GLU A 316 -3.35 8.94 -31.66
CA GLU A 316 -4.50 8.54 -30.85
C GLU A 316 -5.47 9.72 -30.63
N PRO A 317 -6.44 9.96 -31.54
CA PRO A 317 -7.34 11.13 -31.46
C PRO A 317 -8.13 11.23 -30.15
N ALA A 318 -8.45 10.10 -29.52
CA ALA A 318 -9.14 10.09 -28.24
C ALA A 318 -8.26 10.62 -27.10
N ALA A 319 -6.97 10.27 -27.09
CA ALA A 319 -6.00 10.77 -26.12
C ALA A 319 -5.77 12.28 -26.32
N LEU A 320 -5.60 12.73 -27.57
CA LEU A 320 -5.44 14.16 -27.88
C LEU A 320 -6.60 15.01 -27.38
N ARG A 321 -7.85 14.55 -27.54
CA ARG A 321 -9.03 15.26 -27.00
C ARG A 321 -9.02 15.37 -25.48
N ILE A 322 -8.45 14.39 -24.77
CA ILE A 322 -8.31 14.47 -23.30
C ILE A 322 -7.26 15.51 -22.94
N LEU A 323 -6.12 15.52 -23.65
CA LEU A 323 -5.05 16.51 -23.44
C LEU A 323 -5.54 17.94 -23.68
N ASP A 324 -6.30 18.16 -24.76
CA ASP A 324 -6.91 19.48 -25.05
C ASP A 324 -7.82 19.95 -23.89
N ARG A 325 -8.62 19.03 -23.32
CA ARG A 325 -9.47 19.33 -22.16
C ARG A 325 -8.68 19.63 -20.90
N LEU A 326 -7.55 18.96 -20.68
CA LEU A 326 -6.68 19.21 -19.53
C LEU A 326 -6.05 20.60 -19.62
N GLU A 327 -5.59 21.01 -20.80
CA GLU A 327 -5.04 22.36 -21.02
C GLU A 327 -6.12 23.45 -20.86
N ALA A 328 -7.31 23.23 -21.44
CA ALA A 328 -8.45 24.14 -21.28
C ALA A 328 -8.83 24.29 -19.79
N TRP A 329 -8.85 23.20 -19.04
CA TRP A 329 -9.19 23.20 -17.62
C TRP A 329 -8.27 24.11 -16.78
N VAL A 330 -6.97 24.19 -17.09
CA VAL A 330 -6.03 25.09 -16.38
C VAL A 330 -6.41 26.56 -16.57
N ILE A 331 -6.90 26.93 -17.75
CA ILE A 331 -7.36 28.28 -18.06
C ILE A 331 -8.72 28.54 -17.40
N GLU A 332 -9.68 27.64 -17.60
CA GLU A 332 -11.06 27.75 -17.09
C GLU A 332 -11.13 27.87 -15.57
N THR A 333 -10.19 27.24 -14.85
CA THR A 333 -10.12 27.28 -13.38
C THR A 333 -9.30 28.44 -12.83
N GLY A 334 -8.75 29.30 -13.70
CA GLY A 334 -7.86 30.40 -13.31
C GLY A 334 -6.52 29.94 -12.72
N LEU A 335 -6.16 28.66 -12.87
CA LEU A 335 -4.86 28.14 -12.41
C LEU A 335 -3.69 28.73 -13.21
N ALA A 336 -3.94 29.16 -14.45
CA ALA A 336 -2.94 29.86 -15.26
C ALA A 336 -2.49 31.20 -14.65
N GLU A 337 -3.32 31.82 -13.80
CA GLU A 337 -3.07 33.12 -13.18
C GLU A 337 -2.39 33.03 -11.80
N LEU A 338 -2.16 31.80 -11.31
CA LEU A 338 -1.69 31.55 -9.95
C LEU A 338 -0.27 31.96 -9.64
#